data_AF-A0A9E5K2H0-F1
#
_entry.id   AF-A0A9E5K2H0-F1
#
_cell.length_a   1.000
_cell.length_b   1.000
_cell.length_c   1.000
_cell.angle_alpha   90.00
_cell.angle_beta   90.00
_cell.angle_gamma   90.00
#
_symmetry.space_group_name_H-M   'P 1'
#
loop_
_entity.id
_entity.type
_entity.pdbx_description
1 polymer ?
#
loop_
_entity_poly.entity_id
_entity_poly.type
_entity_poly.pdbx_seq_one_letter_code
_entity_poly.pdbx_strand_id
1 'polypeptide(L)'
;MQKKHRMPNLFNIYMIDVLCCALGCIIFLWLANMREAKMIEEKLQEQTALLEEEKTKALSERDLARSNVALLGQKVMDLQGQLKDDQLVIAKKDSTIKENLLQKGVFLAEIAGQKKDIELRTQSMADTAEKLAQWVKLADLADARAKGLDKELNILKANATGLQKSLAMEIDLKKQLELKLQSKSAELTDKSKQLELTIADVVMQKKNITELALLMREKEKKSSELDSDLKNKITEVADLRVYKAKSIDLQLKLEKSEKQMQSELLALEKARTEIKLLDKDKSAQVSALKADVDKKNRELLDLRPWQTKYADLQVKLDKSERMLQLDKTALEKNQREIKSLEEDANSLKAKVSQLRSEVDNRFAGIELAGEKVLFLIDASGSMEMLDEKTDAPNKWNEVKATVVKILQSLPQLTKFQVIAFSDKTIFPLGAEGEWFDYSQESIALVKAGLDKVK
;
A
#
# COMPACT_ATOMS: atom_id res chain seq x y z
N MET A 1 17.33 66.45 -127.71
CA MET A 1 17.54 66.47 -126.25
C MET A 1 17.18 65.11 -125.67
N GLN A 2 18.16 64.26 -125.36
CA GLN A 2 17.93 63.00 -124.65
C GLN A 2 17.93 63.28 -123.13
N LYS A 3 16.82 63.00 -122.45
CA LYS A 3 16.76 63.00 -120.97
C LYS A 3 17.45 61.73 -120.48
N LYS A 4 18.63 61.85 -119.86
CA LYS A 4 19.27 60.77 -119.12
C LYS A 4 18.55 60.59 -117.77
N HIS A 5 17.89 59.46 -117.57
CA HIS A 5 17.43 59.04 -116.24
C HIS A 5 18.66 58.74 -115.38
N ARG A 6 18.88 59.51 -114.30
CA ARG A 6 19.79 59.10 -113.22
C ARG A 6 19.15 57.93 -112.48
N MET A 7 19.86 56.82 -112.35
CA MET A 7 19.44 55.74 -111.47
C MET A 7 19.43 56.27 -110.03
N PRO A 8 18.33 56.11 -109.27
CA PRO A 8 18.31 56.53 -107.87
C PRO A 8 19.33 55.69 -107.10
N ASN A 9 20.20 56.37 -106.35
CA ASN A 9 21.21 55.72 -105.52
C ASN A 9 20.47 55.09 -104.33
N LEU A 10 20.32 53.76 -104.35
CA LEU A 10 19.50 52.99 -103.41
C LEU A 10 20.05 52.97 -101.97
N PHE A 11 21.27 53.47 -101.74
CA PHE A 11 21.90 53.58 -100.42
C PHE A 11 22.39 55.01 -100.19
N ASN A 12 21.64 55.78 -99.40
CA ASN A 12 22.01 57.13 -98.96
C ASN A 12 22.56 57.06 -97.52
N ILE A 13 23.50 57.93 -97.14
CA ILE A 13 24.11 58.00 -95.79
C ILE A 13 23.05 58.09 -94.68
N TYR A 14 21.95 58.82 -94.92
CA TYR A 14 20.83 58.89 -93.98
C TYR A 14 20.14 57.54 -93.72
N MET A 15 20.17 56.60 -94.68
CA MET A 15 19.63 55.25 -94.49
C MET A 15 20.53 54.41 -93.58
N ILE A 16 21.85 54.62 -93.64
CA ILE A 16 22.83 53.97 -92.75
C ILE A 16 22.64 54.49 -91.32
N ASP A 17 22.43 55.80 -91.13
CA ASP A 17 22.14 56.37 -89.81
C ASP A 17 20.86 55.80 -89.19
N VAL A 18 19.78 55.67 -89.97
CA VAL A 18 18.52 55.10 -89.48
C VAL A 18 18.69 53.62 -89.11
N LEU A 19 19.42 52.85 -89.92
CA LEU A 19 19.72 51.44 -89.62
C LEU A 19 20.62 51.29 -88.39
N CYS A 20 21.67 52.10 -88.26
CA CYS A 20 22.55 52.11 -87.09
C CYS A 20 21.83 52.54 -85.81
N CYS A 21 20.94 53.54 -85.87
CA CYS A 21 20.12 53.94 -84.73
C CYS A 21 19.12 52.85 -84.33
N ALA A 22 18.42 52.25 -85.30
CA ALA A 22 17.49 51.16 -85.03
C ALA A 22 18.21 49.93 -84.43
N LEU A 23 19.35 49.54 -85.01
CA LEU A 23 20.19 48.46 -84.49
C LEU A 23 20.73 48.78 -83.09
N GLY A 24 21.20 50.01 -82.86
CA GLY A 24 21.68 50.47 -81.56
C GLY A 24 20.59 50.41 -80.48
N CYS A 25 19.36 50.82 -80.80
CA CYS A 25 18.21 50.71 -79.91
C CYS A 25 17.88 49.24 -79.57
N ILE A 26 17.93 48.34 -80.56
CA ILE A 26 17.69 46.90 -80.35
C ILE A 26 18.77 46.29 -79.46
N ILE A 27 20.04 46.57 -79.72
CA ILE A 27 21.17 46.10 -78.90
C ILE A 27 21.06 46.63 -77.46
N PHE A 28 20.68 47.89 -77.28
CA PHE A 28 20.50 48.47 -75.96
C PHE A 28 19.34 47.82 -75.19
N LEU A 29 18.18 47.64 -75.82
CA LEU A 29 17.05 46.93 -75.21
C LEU A 29 17.42 45.48 -74.85
N TRP A 30 18.19 44.80 -75.70
CA TRP A 30 18.70 43.46 -75.41
C TRP A 30 19.60 43.43 -74.17
N LEU A 31 20.61 44.31 -74.12
CA LEU A 31 21.53 44.40 -72.98
C LEU A 31 20.79 44.77 -71.68
N ALA A 32 19.79 45.65 -71.74
CA ALA A 32 18.95 46.01 -70.61
C ALA A 32 18.14 44.80 -70.11
N ASN A 33 17.49 44.07 -71.03
CA ASN A 33 16.66 42.92 -70.69
C ASN A 33 17.48 41.72 -70.17
N MET A 34 18.68 41.46 -70.74
CA MET A 34 19.62 40.48 -70.19
C MET A 34 20.08 40.84 -68.78
N ARG A 35 20.35 42.13 -68.54
CA ARG A 35 20.79 42.59 -67.21
C ARG A 35 19.67 42.45 -66.18
N GLU A 36 18.43 42.77 -66.52
CA GLU A 36 17.27 42.56 -65.65
C GLU A 36 17.04 41.08 -65.35
N ALA A 37 17.04 40.22 -66.38
CA ALA A 37 16.88 38.78 -66.21
C ALA A 37 17.97 38.18 -65.29
N LYS A 38 19.22 38.59 -65.48
CA LYS A 38 20.34 38.15 -64.64
C LYS A 38 20.19 38.60 -63.18
N MET A 39 19.78 39.86 -62.94
CA MET A 39 19.54 40.34 -61.58
C MET A 39 18.37 39.61 -60.89
N ILE A 40 17.31 39.26 -61.64
CA ILE A 40 16.18 38.50 -61.11
C ILE A 40 16.63 37.08 -60.76
N GLU A 41 17.42 36.44 -61.61
CA GLU A 41 17.95 35.11 -61.36
C GLU A 41 18.88 35.08 -60.13
N GLU A 42 19.79 36.04 -60.01
CA GLU A 42 20.69 36.17 -58.85
C GLU A 42 19.90 36.34 -57.54
N LYS A 43 18.88 37.22 -57.52
CA LYS A 43 18.01 37.40 -56.34
C LYS A 43 17.24 36.15 -55.96
N LEU A 44 16.71 35.42 -56.95
CA LEU A 44 15.99 34.17 -56.70
C LEU A 44 16.94 33.08 -56.21
N GLN A 45 18.15 32.99 -56.75
CA GLN A 45 19.17 32.05 -56.28
C GLN A 45 19.56 32.35 -54.82
N GLU A 46 19.76 33.62 -54.47
CA GLU A 46 20.04 34.04 -53.09
C GLU A 46 18.89 33.66 -52.14
N GLN A 47 17.64 33.93 -52.53
CA GLN A 47 16.47 33.52 -51.76
C GLN A 47 16.37 31.99 -51.61
N THR A 48 16.65 31.21 -52.65
CA THR A 48 16.65 29.74 -52.55
C THR A 48 17.73 29.22 -51.60
N ALA A 49 18.91 29.86 -51.59
CA ALA A 49 20.00 29.47 -50.69
C ALA A 49 19.67 29.76 -49.22
N LEU A 50 19.09 30.93 -48.94
CA LEU A 50 18.63 31.29 -47.59
C LEU A 50 17.56 30.32 -47.07
N LEU A 51 16.61 29.95 -47.93
CA LEU A 51 15.51 29.06 -47.55
C LEU A 51 16.00 27.62 -47.30
N GLU A 52 16.97 27.14 -48.07
CA GLU A 52 17.64 25.87 -47.79
C GLU A 52 18.45 25.91 -46.47
N GLU A 53 19.11 27.03 -46.17
CA GLU A 53 19.78 27.20 -44.87
C GLU A 53 18.78 27.14 -43.71
N GLU A 54 17.66 27.86 -43.79
CA GLU A 54 16.58 27.81 -42.79
C GLU A 54 16.01 26.40 -42.63
N LYS A 55 15.80 25.69 -43.74
CA LYS A 55 15.35 24.29 -43.73
C LYS A 55 16.35 23.38 -43.01
N THR A 56 17.65 23.51 -43.26
CA THR A 56 18.66 22.70 -42.57
C THR A 56 18.68 22.96 -41.07
N LYS A 57 18.53 24.22 -40.64
CA LYS A 57 18.39 24.58 -39.22
C LYS A 57 17.14 23.94 -38.61
N ALA A 58 15.98 24.08 -39.25
CA ALA A 58 14.73 23.50 -38.78
C ALA A 58 14.79 21.96 -38.68
N LEU A 59 15.44 21.28 -39.64
CA LEU A 59 15.69 19.84 -39.60
C LEU A 59 16.55 19.43 -38.39
N SER A 60 17.62 20.18 -38.12
CA SER A 60 18.49 19.91 -36.96
C SER A 60 17.75 20.07 -35.63
N GLU A 61 16.89 21.10 -35.50
CA GLU A 61 16.07 21.31 -34.31
C GLU A 61 15.01 20.22 -34.14
N ARG A 62 14.41 19.76 -35.24
CA ARG A 62 13.48 18.63 -35.24
C ARG A 62 14.15 17.35 -34.77
N ASP A 63 15.35 17.06 -35.23
CA ASP A 63 16.08 15.85 -34.84
C ASP A 63 16.48 15.88 -33.36
N LEU A 64 16.89 17.05 -32.85
CA LEU A 64 17.13 17.27 -31.43
C LEU A 64 15.85 17.07 -30.60
N ALA A 65 14.73 17.70 -31.01
CA ALA A 65 13.44 17.55 -30.35
C ALA A 65 12.96 16.08 -30.37
N ARG A 66 13.16 15.37 -31.48
CA ARG A 66 12.84 13.95 -31.61
C ARG A 66 13.67 13.09 -30.63
N SER A 67 14.96 13.39 -30.49
CA SER A 67 15.82 12.72 -29.50
C SER A 67 15.34 12.98 -28.07
N ASN A 68 14.96 14.22 -27.74
CA ASN A 68 14.45 14.57 -26.41
C ASN A 68 13.13 13.84 -26.11
N VAL A 69 12.20 13.80 -27.08
CA VAL A 69 10.95 13.03 -26.96
C VAL A 69 11.22 11.55 -26.73
N ALA A 70 12.19 10.96 -27.43
CA ALA A 70 12.57 9.56 -27.23
C ALA A 70 13.14 9.31 -25.82
N LEU A 71 14.03 10.18 -25.34
CA LEU A 71 14.64 10.08 -24.01
C LEU A 71 13.63 10.27 -22.88
N LEU A 72 12.75 11.27 -23.00
CA LEU A 72 11.66 11.48 -22.05
C LEU A 72 10.65 10.32 -22.10
N GLY A 73 10.36 9.78 -23.28
CA GLY A 73 9.49 8.62 -23.44
C GLY A 73 10.04 7.38 -22.73
N GLN A 74 11.34 7.11 -22.86
CA GLN A 74 11.99 6.02 -22.12
C GLN A 74 11.92 6.26 -20.61
N LYS A 75 12.20 7.47 -20.15
CA LYS A 75 12.14 7.81 -18.72
C LYS A 75 10.74 7.66 -18.14
N VAL A 76 9.70 8.02 -18.90
CA VAL A 76 8.29 7.78 -18.52
C VAL A 76 8.02 6.29 -18.40
N MET A 77 8.46 5.46 -19.36
CA MET A 77 8.31 4.01 -19.28
C MET A 77 9.00 3.41 -18.05
N ASP A 78 10.24 3.84 -17.76
CA ASP A 78 11.00 3.35 -16.62
C ASP A 78 10.33 3.73 -15.29
N LEU A 79 9.87 4.99 -15.16
CA LEU A 79 9.14 5.46 -13.98
C LEU A 79 7.80 4.74 -13.80
N GLN A 80 7.07 4.47 -14.89
CA GLN A 80 5.83 3.68 -14.84
C GLN A 80 6.10 2.22 -14.43
N GLY A 81 7.22 1.64 -14.86
CA GLY A 81 7.68 0.33 -14.41
C GLY A 81 7.94 0.31 -12.90
N GLN A 82 8.74 1.25 -12.41
CA GLN A 82 9.03 1.40 -10.97
C GLN A 82 7.75 1.60 -10.14
N LEU A 83 6.81 2.42 -10.64
CA LEU A 83 5.55 2.68 -9.95
C LEU A 83 4.71 1.39 -9.79
N LYS A 84 4.67 0.54 -10.82
CA LYS A 84 3.95 -0.76 -10.76
C LYS A 84 4.60 -1.73 -9.78
N ASP A 85 5.93 -1.81 -9.78
CA ASP A 85 6.66 -2.66 -8.84
C ASP A 85 6.42 -2.22 -7.40
N ASP A 86 6.49 -0.90 -7.16
CA ASP A 86 6.25 -0.32 -5.84
C ASP A 86 4.79 -0.51 -5.38
N GLN A 87 3.81 -0.38 -6.28
CA GLN A 87 2.40 -0.71 -5.98
C GLN A 87 2.24 -2.18 -5.56
N LEU A 88 2.94 -3.10 -6.23
CA LEU A 88 2.86 -4.52 -5.93
C LEU A 88 3.50 -4.84 -4.56
N VAL A 89 4.58 -4.16 -4.20
CA VAL A 89 5.18 -4.23 -2.86
C VAL A 89 4.23 -3.68 -1.80
N ILE A 90 3.62 -2.51 -2.04
CA ILE A 90 2.64 -1.91 -1.12
C ILE A 90 1.45 -2.84 -0.92
N ALA A 91 0.87 -3.39 -1.99
CA ALA A 91 -0.26 -4.31 -1.94
C ALA A 91 0.05 -5.58 -1.12
N LYS A 92 1.24 -6.17 -1.29
CA LYS A 92 1.71 -7.31 -0.49
C LYS A 92 1.87 -6.96 1.00
N LYS A 93 2.40 -5.77 1.30
CA LYS A 93 2.52 -5.32 2.69
C LYS A 93 1.15 -5.03 3.31
N ASP A 94 0.23 -4.44 2.57
CA ASP A 94 -1.14 -4.17 3.02
C ASP A 94 -1.92 -5.47 3.30
N SER A 95 -1.78 -6.50 2.46
CA SER A 95 -2.40 -7.80 2.73
C SER A 95 -1.84 -8.41 4.02
N THR A 96 -0.52 -8.33 4.21
CA THR A 96 0.15 -8.78 5.44
C THR A 96 -0.34 -8.02 6.67
N ILE A 97 -0.54 -6.69 6.57
CA ILE A 97 -1.10 -5.89 7.66
C ILE A 97 -2.53 -6.30 7.98
N LYS A 98 -3.39 -6.51 6.96
CA LYS A 98 -4.77 -6.94 7.15
C LYS A 98 -4.85 -8.29 7.85
N GLU A 99 -4.02 -9.25 7.43
CA GLU A 99 -3.93 -10.56 8.06
C GLU A 99 -3.49 -10.46 9.52
N ASN A 100 -2.46 -9.65 9.81
CA ASN A 100 -2.01 -9.40 11.18
C ASN A 100 -3.08 -8.72 12.06
N LEU A 101 -3.85 -7.77 11.52
CA LEU A 101 -4.95 -7.12 12.23
C LEU A 101 -6.07 -8.12 12.55
N LEU A 102 -6.35 -9.05 11.63
CA LEU A 102 -7.32 -10.13 11.83
C LEU A 102 -6.85 -11.08 12.93
N GLN A 103 -5.59 -11.53 12.88
CA GLN A 103 -5.00 -12.36 13.93
C GLN A 103 -5.02 -11.66 15.29
N LYS A 104 -4.68 -10.37 15.34
CA LYS A 104 -4.78 -9.57 16.57
C LYS A 104 -6.22 -9.49 17.10
N GLY A 105 -7.21 -9.37 16.21
CA GLY A 105 -8.62 -9.35 16.57
C GLY A 105 -9.09 -10.67 17.18
N VAL A 106 -8.75 -11.81 16.56
CA VAL A 106 -9.04 -13.15 17.09
C VAL A 106 -8.39 -13.34 18.45
N PHE A 107 -7.13 -12.93 18.58
CA PHE A 107 -6.38 -13.07 19.82
C PHE A 107 -6.93 -12.20 20.97
N LEU A 108 -7.34 -10.95 20.68
CA LEU A 108 -8.00 -10.09 21.67
C LEU A 108 -9.34 -10.66 22.13
N ALA A 109 -10.08 -11.31 21.24
CA ALA A 109 -11.32 -12.00 21.60
C ALA A 109 -11.04 -13.20 22.53
N GLU A 110 -9.95 -13.94 22.30
CA GLU A 110 -9.53 -15.04 23.16
C GLU A 110 -9.13 -14.57 24.57
N ILE A 111 -8.35 -13.48 24.69
CA ILE A 111 -8.04 -12.85 25.98
C ILE A 111 -9.34 -12.41 26.69
N ALA A 112 -10.28 -11.80 25.97
CA ALA A 112 -11.54 -11.35 26.56
C ALA A 112 -12.36 -12.54 27.11
N GLY A 113 -12.40 -13.66 26.39
CA GLY A 113 -13.01 -14.91 26.87
C GLY A 113 -12.34 -15.43 28.14
N GLN A 114 -11.01 -15.53 28.14
CA GLN A 114 -10.25 -15.97 29.30
C GLN A 114 -10.42 -15.06 30.52
N LYS A 115 -10.53 -13.73 30.32
CA LYS A 115 -10.80 -12.78 31.40
C LYS A 115 -12.14 -13.07 32.07
N LYS A 116 -13.18 -13.33 31.27
CA LYS A 116 -14.52 -13.67 31.77
C LYS A 116 -14.51 -14.96 32.59
N ASP A 117 -13.74 -15.97 32.16
CA ASP A 117 -13.59 -17.22 32.91
C ASP A 117 -12.86 -17.02 34.25
N ILE A 118 -11.84 -16.16 34.30
CA ILE A 118 -11.16 -15.80 35.55
C ILE A 118 -12.10 -15.06 36.49
N GLU A 119 -12.89 -14.10 35.99
CA GLU A 119 -13.89 -13.37 36.79
C GLU A 119 -14.90 -14.33 37.43
N LEU A 120 -15.43 -15.29 36.65
CA LEU A 120 -16.34 -16.32 37.16
C LEU A 120 -15.70 -17.20 38.23
N ARG A 121 -14.45 -17.65 38.03
CA ARG A 121 -13.72 -18.42 39.05
C ARG A 121 -13.47 -17.60 40.32
N THR A 122 -13.15 -16.32 40.17
CA THR A 122 -12.89 -15.42 41.31
C THR A 122 -14.16 -15.19 42.13
N GLN A 123 -15.32 -15.02 41.48
CA GLN A 123 -16.62 -14.96 42.16
C GLN A 123 -16.93 -16.25 42.91
N SER A 124 -16.76 -17.41 42.26
CA SER A 124 -16.96 -18.71 42.93
C SER A 124 -16.06 -18.87 44.15
N MET A 125 -14.81 -18.40 44.09
CA MET A 125 -13.90 -18.43 45.24
C MET A 125 -14.35 -17.48 46.36
N ALA A 126 -14.82 -16.28 46.02
CA ALA A 126 -15.37 -15.34 47.00
C ALA A 126 -16.56 -15.96 47.75
N ASP A 127 -17.48 -16.61 47.05
CA ASP A 127 -18.62 -17.31 47.66
C ASP A 127 -18.18 -18.44 48.60
N THR A 128 -17.14 -19.21 48.22
CA THR A 128 -16.59 -20.26 49.09
C THR A 128 -15.89 -19.68 50.32
N ALA A 129 -15.18 -18.57 50.18
CA ALA A 129 -14.53 -17.89 51.30
C ALA A 129 -15.56 -17.33 52.29
N GLU A 130 -16.67 -16.79 51.79
CA GLU A 130 -17.78 -16.32 52.63
C GLU A 130 -18.43 -17.47 53.41
N LYS A 131 -18.69 -18.61 52.75
CA LYS A 131 -19.19 -19.81 53.42
C LYS A 131 -18.22 -20.27 54.52
N LEU A 132 -16.92 -20.36 54.25
CA LEU A 132 -15.94 -20.74 55.26
C LEU A 132 -15.90 -19.76 56.44
N ALA A 133 -16.01 -18.46 56.19
CA ALA A 133 -16.09 -17.47 57.27
C ALA A 133 -17.34 -17.69 58.15
N GLN A 134 -18.46 -18.14 57.59
CA GLN A 134 -19.65 -18.53 58.36
C GLN A 134 -19.41 -19.80 59.18
N TRP A 135 -18.75 -20.81 58.61
CA TRP A 135 -18.40 -22.04 59.32
C TRP A 135 -17.46 -21.79 60.51
N VAL A 136 -16.46 -20.91 60.34
CA VAL A 136 -15.55 -20.52 61.44
C VAL A 136 -16.34 -19.87 62.59
N LYS A 137 -17.27 -18.96 62.29
CA LYS A 137 -18.15 -18.36 63.32
C LYS A 137 -18.98 -19.41 64.06
N LEU A 138 -19.49 -20.42 63.36
CA LEU A 138 -20.25 -21.51 63.98
C LEU A 138 -19.36 -22.40 64.86
N ALA A 139 -18.12 -22.65 64.45
CA ALA A 139 -17.14 -23.38 65.24
C ALA A 139 -16.78 -22.63 66.53
N ASP A 140 -16.56 -21.32 66.46
CA ASP A 140 -16.29 -20.49 67.64
C ASP A 140 -17.46 -20.52 68.64
N LEU A 141 -18.71 -20.47 68.15
CA LEU A 141 -19.91 -20.60 68.97
C LEU A 141 -20.03 -21.99 69.61
N ALA A 142 -19.67 -23.05 68.87
CA ALA A 142 -19.67 -24.41 69.39
C ALA A 142 -18.60 -24.60 70.49
N ASP A 143 -17.39 -24.07 70.31
CA ASP A 143 -16.32 -24.12 71.31
C ASP A 143 -16.68 -23.35 72.59
N ALA A 144 -17.28 -22.15 72.44
CA ALA A 144 -17.79 -21.39 73.58
C ALA A 144 -18.86 -22.18 74.38
N ARG A 145 -19.75 -22.88 73.68
CA ARG A 145 -20.78 -23.72 74.31
C ARG A 145 -20.19 -24.95 75.00
N ALA A 146 -19.19 -25.60 74.39
CA ALA A 146 -18.48 -26.74 74.98
C ALA A 146 -17.80 -26.33 76.30
N LYS A 147 -17.10 -25.18 76.32
CA LYS A 147 -16.50 -24.62 77.55
C LYS A 147 -17.54 -24.29 78.62
N GLY A 148 -18.73 -23.83 78.24
CA GLY A 148 -19.85 -23.60 79.16
C GLY A 148 -20.34 -24.88 79.82
N LEU A 149 -20.59 -25.92 79.02
CA LEU A 149 -21.03 -27.24 79.51
C LEU A 149 -19.99 -27.91 80.42
N ASP A 150 -18.70 -27.75 80.13
CA ASP A 150 -17.64 -28.33 80.97
C ASP A 150 -17.56 -27.67 82.35
N LYS A 151 -17.86 -26.36 82.44
CA LYS A 151 -18.03 -25.66 83.73
C LYS A 151 -19.23 -26.22 84.51
N GLU A 152 -20.37 -26.41 83.86
CA GLU A 152 -21.57 -26.99 84.49
C GLU A 152 -21.32 -28.42 84.98
N LEU A 153 -20.63 -29.25 84.18
CA LEU A 153 -20.25 -30.61 84.55
C LEU A 153 -19.35 -30.64 85.80
N ASN A 154 -18.39 -29.71 85.90
CA ASN A 154 -17.50 -29.63 87.06
C ASN A 154 -18.24 -29.19 88.33
N ILE A 155 -19.21 -28.29 88.22
CA ILE A 155 -20.09 -27.91 89.34
C ILE A 155 -20.91 -29.12 89.82
N LEU A 156 -21.51 -29.87 88.89
CA LEU A 156 -22.29 -31.06 89.21
C LEU A 156 -21.44 -32.16 89.88
N LYS A 157 -20.20 -32.37 89.40
CA LYS A 157 -19.26 -33.31 90.04
C LYS A 157 -18.93 -32.87 91.48
N ALA A 158 -18.67 -31.59 91.70
CA ALA A 158 -18.41 -31.06 93.04
C ALA A 158 -19.62 -31.31 93.99
N ASN A 159 -20.83 -31.02 93.51
CA ASN A 159 -22.07 -31.27 94.28
C ASN A 159 -22.26 -32.76 94.59
N ALA A 160 -22.01 -33.65 93.62
CA ALA A 160 -22.10 -35.11 93.83
C ALA A 160 -21.09 -35.59 94.90
N THR A 161 -19.86 -35.07 94.90
CA THR A 161 -18.88 -35.41 95.94
C THR A 161 -19.26 -34.88 97.32
N GLY A 162 -19.90 -33.70 97.39
CA GLY A 162 -20.45 -33.16 98.64
C GLY A 162 -21.55 -34.04 99.22
N LEU A 163 -22.48 -34.49 98.36
CA LEU A 163 -23.56 -35.42 98.73
C LEU A 163 -23.05 -36.81 99.15
N GLN A 164 -21.99 -37.32 98.53
CA GLN A 164 -21.37 -38.58 98.97
C GLN A 164 -20.78 -38.46 100.38
N LYS A 165 -20.17 -37.31 100.71
CA LYS A 165 -19.64 -37.06 102.06
C LYS A 165 -20.75 -36.96 103.09
N SER A 166 -21.86 -36.30 102.79
CA SER A 166 -23.00 -36.21 103.72
C SER A 166 -23.64 -37.58 103.98
N LEU A 167 -23.77 -38.40 102.93
CA LEU A 167 -24.30 -39.76 103.05
C LEU A 167 -23.40 -40.66 103.91
N ALA A 168 -22.08 -40.56 103.76
CA ALA A 168 -21.13 -41.29 104.60
C ALA A 168 -21.24 -40.90 106.09
N MET A 169 -21.49 -39.61 106.35
CA MET A 169 -21.71 -39.07 107.71
C MET A 169 -23.00 -39.61 108.34
N GLU A 170 -24.09 -39.71 107.57
CA GLU A 170 -25.35 -40.30 108.05
C GLU A 170 -25.24 -41.80 108.33
N ILE A 171 -24.49 -42.54 107.50
CA ILE A 171 -24.22 -43.97 107.71
C ILE A 171 -23.44 -44.18 109.01
N ASP A 172 -22.46 -43.33 109.31
CA ASP A 172 -21.69 -43.41 110.55
C ASP A 172 -22.55 -43.08 111.79
N LEU A 173 -23.41 -42.06 111.68
CA LEU A 173 -24.37 -41.71 112.72
C LEU A 173 -25.35 -42.87 113.01
N LYS A 174 -25.81 -43.56 111.95
CA LYS A 174 -26.68 -44.73 112.08
C LYS A 174 -25.97 -45.88 112.82
N LYS A 175 -24.71 -46.15 112.50
CA LYS A 175 -23.88 -47.15 113.22
C LYS A 175 -23.71 -46.81 114.70
N GLN A 176 -23.49 -45.54 115.04
CA GLN A 176 -23.38 -45.11 116.44
C GLN A 176 -24.69 -45.33 117.22
N LEU A 177 -25.84 -45.12 116.57
CA LEU A 177 -27.14 -45.36 117.18
C LEU A 177 -27.43 -46.86 117.38
N GLU A 178 -27.05 -47.72 116.43
CA GLU A 178 -27.17 -49.18 116.57
C GLU A 178 -26.30 -49.72 117.73
N LEU A 179 -25.07 -49.23 117.90
CA LEU A 179 -24.19 -49.57 119.02
C LEU A 179 -24.79 -49.17 120.39
N LYS A 180 -25.39 -47.98 120.47
CA LYS A 180 -26.11 -47.53 121.68
C LYS A 180 -27.34 -48.39 121.99
N LEU A 181 -27.99 -48.94 120.97
CA LEU A 181 -29.16 -49.81 121.14
C LEU A 181 -28.74 -51.19 121.68
N GLN A 182 -27.61 -51.73 121.19
CA GLN A 182 -27.03 -52.97 121.68
C GLN A 182 -26.55 -52.86 123.14
N SER A 183 -25.86 -51.77 123.51
CA SER A 183 -25.41 -51.58 124.90
C SER A 183 -26.59 -51.49 125.88
N LYS A 184 -27.68 -50.84 125.47
CA LYS A 184 -28.89 -50.70 126.29
C LYS A 184 -29.66 -52.02 126.42
N SER A 185 -29.62 -52.87 125.39
CA SER A 185 -30.19 -54.22 125.47
C SER A 185 -29.41 -55.13 126.43
N ALA A 186 -28.09 -54.98 126.50
CA ALA A 186 -27.23 -55.71 127.43
C ALA A 186 -27.51 -55.34 128.91
N GLU A 187 -27.70 -54.04 129.21
CA GLU A 187 -28.09 -53.57 130.56
C GLU A 187 -29.45 -54.12 131.03
N LEU A 188 -30.41 -54.30 130.11
CA LEU A 188 -31.72 -54.87 130.45
C LEU A 188 -31.64 -56.37 130.77
N THR A 189 -30.77 -57.12 130.08
CA THR A 189 -30.50 -58.53 130.39
C THR A 189 -29.78 -58.73 131.72
N ASP A 190 -28.87 -57.83 132.12
CA ASP A 190 -28.20 -57.91 133.43
C ASP A 190 -29.15 -57.57 134.59
N LYS A 191 -30.07 -56.61 134.40
CA LYS A 191 -31.15 -56.36 135.36
C LYS A 191 -32.14 -57.53 135.47
N SER A 192 -32.40 -58.26 134.37
CA SER A 192 -33.22 -59.47 134.39
C SER A 192 -32.59 -60.59 135.21
N LYS A 193 -31.26 -60.74 135.18
CA LYS A 193 -30.52 -61.73 135.98
C LYS A 193 -30.42 -61.38 137.47
N GLN A 194 -30.41 -60.09 137.82
CA GLN A 194 -30.47 -59.65 139.23
C GLN A 194 -31.84 -59.89 139.89
N LEU A 195 -32.92 -59.95 139.10
CA LEU A 195 -34.27 -60.25 139.56
C LEU A 195 -34.54 -61.75 139.78
N GLU A 196 -33.84 -62.66 139.09
CA GLU A 196 -33.96 -64.11 139.31
C GLU A 196 -33.27 -64.59 140.60
N LEU A 197 -32.27 -63.87 141.11
CA LEU A 197 -31.50 -64.24 142.31
C LEU A 197 -32.12 -63.76 143.64
N THR A 198 -33.20 -62.98 143.60
CA THR A 198 -33.90 -62.47 144.80
C THR A 198 -35.27 -63.14 145.04
N ILE A 199 -35.66 -64.09 144.20
CA ILE A 199 -36.93 -64.83 144.29
C ILE A 199 -36.82 -66.11 145.16
N ALA A 200 -35.60 -66.50 145.60
CA ALA A 200 -35.40 -67.69 146.42
C ALA A 200 -35.63 -67.51 147.94
N ASP A 201 -35.66 -66.29 148.48
CA ASP A 201 -35.53 -66.09 149.94
C ASP A 201 -36.72 -65.47 150.69
N VAL A 202 -37.87 -65.17 150.07
CA VAL A 202 -39.01 -64.57 150.82
C VAL A 202 -40.38 -65.17 150.47
N VAL A 203 -40.50 -66.49 150.66
CA VAL A 203 -41.79 -67.22 150.79
C VAL A 203 -42.31 -67.21 152.25
N MET A 204 -41.99 -66.18 153.04
CA MET A 204 -42.67 -65.91 154.33
C MET A 204 -43.16 -64.46 154.39
N GLN A 205 -44.32 -64.19 153.77
CA GLN A 205 -45.48 -63.52 154.39
C GLN A 205 -46.48 -62.99 153.33
N LYS A 206 -47.59 -63.72 153.20
CA LYS A 206 -48.99 -63.26 153.21
C LYS A 206 -49.38 -61.93 152.49
N LYS A 207 -50.26 -62.13 151.50
CA LYS A 207 -51.63 -61.58 151.38
C LYS A 207 -51.88 -60.41 150.39
N ASN A 208 -52.55 -60.79 149.30
CA ASN A 208 -53.69 -60.10 148.63
C ASN A 208 -53.51 -58.77 147.85
N ILE A 209 -53.88 -58.88 146.56
CA ILE A 209 -54.93 -58.12 145.82
C ILE A 209 -54.53 -56.79 145.12
N THR A 210 -54.42 -56.89 143.77
CA THR A 210 -54.92 -56.01 142.64
C THR A 210 -54.72 -54.48 142.69
N GLU A 211 -54.45 -53.72 141.62
CA GLU A 211 -54.88 -53.82 140.20
C GLU A 211 -54.13 -52.76 139.33
N LEU A 212 -54.03 -53.04 138.01
CA LEU A 212 -54.20 -52.14 136.82
C LEU A 212 -53.96 -50.62 136.99
N ALA A 213 -53.25 -49.87 136.13
CA ALA A 213 -53.31 -49.86 134.67
C ALA A 213 -52.31 -48.86 134.03
N LEU A 214 -51.83 -49.24 132.83
CA LEU A 214 -51.74 -48.43 131.59
C LEU A 214 -51.06 -47.03 131.58
N LEU A 215 -50.04 -46.88 130.72
CA LEU A 215 -50.26 -46.34 129.36
C LEU A 215 -49.00 -46.41 128.46
N MET A 216 -49.18 -47.07 127.32
CA MET A 216 -48.37 -46.90 126.10
C MET A 216 -48.62 -45.53 125.46
N ARG A 217 -47.60 -44.92 124.85
CA ARG A 217 -47.57 -44.44 123.45
C ARG A 217 -46.39 -43.50 123.19
N GLU A 218 -45.33 -44.01 122.55
CA GLU A 218 -44.45 -43.20 121.69
C GLU A 218 -43.58 -44.09 120.78
N LYS A 219 -44.18 -44.71 119.76
CA LYS A 219 -43.42 -45.38 118.69
C LYS A 219 -44.31 -45.64 117.47
N GLU A 220 -44.51 -44.61 116.64
CA GLU A 220 -44.97 -44.73 115.24
C GLU A 220 -45.01 -43.34 114.56
N LYS A 221 -43.83 -42.77 114.23
CA LYS A 221 -43.75 -41.59 113.34
C LYS A 221 -42.37 -41.30 112.72
N LYS A 222 -41.63 -42.32 112.25
CA LYS A 222 -40.34 -42.13 111.54
C LYS A 222 -40.06 -43.18 110.44
N SER A 223 -41.07 -43.55 109.64
CA SER A 223 -40.91 -44.53 108.55
C SER A 223 -41.47 -44.09 107.19
N SER A 224 -41.99 -42.87 107.04
CA SER A 224 -42.63 -42.42 105.79
C SER A 224 -41.90 -41.26 105.08
N GLU A 225 -40.77 -40.78 105.61
CA GLU A 225 -39.98 -39.67 105.03
C GLU A 225 -38.75 -40.15 104.23
N LEU A 226 -38.40 -41.44 104.28
CA LEU A 226 -37.24 -42.01 103.56
C LEU A 226 -37.57 -42.54 102.16
N ASP A 227 -38.83 -42.81 101.84
CA ASP A 227 -39.25 -43.37 100.54
C ASP A 227 -39.55 -42.30 99.46
N SER A 228 -39.85 -41.06 99.83
CA SER A 228 -40.05 -39.96 98.87
C SER A 228 -38.74 -39.37 98.36
N ASP A 229 -37.71 -39.33 99.19
CA ASP A 229 -36.38 -38.79 98.83
C ASP A 229 -35.58 -39.75 97.93
N LEU A 230 -35.84 -41.06 98.01
CA LEU A 230 -35.22 -42.03 97.10
C LEU A 230 -35.79 -41.92 95.68
N LYS A 231 -37.07 -41.56 95.54
CA LYS A 231 -37.78 -41.50 94.25
C LYS A 231 -37.40 -40.28 93.41
N ASN A 232 -37.17 -39.12 94.06
CA ASN A 232 -36.73 -37.89 93.39
C ASN A 232 -35.27 -37.96 92.89
N LYS A 233 -34.39 -38.71 93.58
CA LYS A 233 -33.01 -38.92 93.13
C LYS A 233 -32.87 -39.90 91.96
N ILE A 234 -33.81 -40.83 91.80
CA ILE A 234 -33.84 -41.75 90.65
C ILE A 234 -34.23 -41.01 89.35
N THR A 235 -35.08 -39.99 89.43
CA THR A 235 -35.44 -39.13 88.29
C THR A 235 -34.30 -38.20 87.84
N GLU A 236 -33.50 -37.63 88.76
CA GLU A 236 -32.31 -36.83 88.39
C GLU A 236 -31.21 -37.65 87.70
N VAL A 237 -31.04 -38.92 88.06
CA VAL A 237 -30.06 -39.82 87.42
C VAL A 237 -30.49 -40.21 86.00
N ALA A 238 -31.79 -40.25 85.71
CA ALA A 238 -32.31 -40.52 84.38
C ALA A 238 -32.07 -39.32 83.42
N ASP A 239 -32.26 -38.10 83.89
CA ASP A 239 -32.01 -36.89 83.10
C ASP A 239 -30.53 -36.71 82.75
N LEU A 240 -29.61 -37.04 83.66
CA LEU A 240 -28.16 -37.00 83.40
C LEU A 240 -27.72 -37.99 82.29
N ARG A 241 -28.42 -39.12 82.12
CA ARG A 241 -28.15 -40.06 81.00
C ARG A 241 -28.59 -39.49 79.66
N VAL A 242 -29.69 -38.74 79.61
CA VAL A 242 -30.16 -38.05 78.40
C VAL A 242 -29.22 -36.91 77.99
N TYR A 243 -28.69 -36.15 78.96
CA TYR A 243 -27.68 -35.12 78.69
C TYR A 243 -26.37 -35.70 78.16
N LYS A 244 -25.91 -36.83 78.71
CA LYS A 244 -24.71 -37.52 78.22
C LYS A 244 -24.88 -38.03 76.79
N ALA A 245 -26.05 -38.56 76.44
CA ALA A 245 -26.35 -38.99 75.07
C ALA A 245 -26.36 -37.82 74.07
N LYS A 246 -26.94 -36.66 74.44
CA LYS A 246 -26.90 -35.44 73.62
C LYS A 246 -25.48 -34.89 73.44
N SER A 247 -24.64 -34.97 74.47
CA SER A 247 -23.24 -34.55 74.38
C SER A 247 -22.44 -35.40 73.39
N ILE A 248 -22.67 -36.72 73.36
CA ILE A 248 -21.99 -37.64 72.42
C ILE A 248 -22.45 -37.37 70.98
N ASP A 249 -23.74 -37.13 70.74
CA ASP A 249 -24.27 -36.81 69.40
C ASP A 249 -23.71 -35.47 68.86
N LEU A 250 -23.58 -34.46 69.73
CA LEU A 250 -22.94 -33.19 69.38
C LEU A 250 -21.45 -33.37 69.05
N GLN A 251 -20.75 -34.23 69.78
CA GLN A 251 -19.33 -34.51 69.56
C GLN A 251 -19.09 -35.22 68.22
N LEU A 252 -19.96 -36.17 67.86
CA LEU A 252 -19.90 -36.83 66.54
C LEU A 252 -20.24 -35.88 65.37
N LYS A 253 -21.16 -34.93 65.57
CA LYS A 253 -21.46 -33.89 64.58
C LYS A 253 -20.29 -32.92 64.40
N LEU A 254 -19.63 -32.53 65.49
CA LEU A 254 -18.44 -31.70 65.46
C LEU A 254 -17.31 -32.39 64.68
N GLU A 255 -17.02 -33.66 65.00
CA GLU A 255 -15.95 -34.42 64.34
C GLU A 255 -16.21 -34.62 62.82
N LYS A 256 -17.47 -34.81 62.42
CA LYS A 256 -17.85 -34.84 60.99
C LYS A 256 -17.62 -33.48 60.32
N SER A 257 -17.98 -32.39 60.98
CA SER A 257 -17.78 -31.03 60.44
C SER A 257 -16.29 -30.65 60.34
N GLU A 258 -15.46 -31.09 61.29
CA GLU A 258 -14.01 -30.88 61.27
C GLU A 258 -13.34 -31.63 60.13
N LYS A 259 -13.70 -32.91 59.92
CA LYS A 259 -13.21 -33.69 58.77
C LYS A 259 -13.63 -33.07 57.44
N GLN A 260 -14.84 -32.52 57.37
CA GLN A 260 -15.31 -31.82 56.19
C GLN A 260 -14.52 -30.53 55.94
N MET A 261 -14.30 -29.68 56.96
CA MET A 261 -13.47 -28.48 56.84
C MET A 261 -12.01 -28.78 56.46
N GLN A 262 -11.42 -29.84 57.00
CA GLN A 262 -10.06 -30.25 56.62
C GLN A 262 -9.97 -30.64 55.15
N SER A 263 -10.98 -31.36 54.63
CA SER A 263 -11.03 -31.71 53.20
C SER A 263 -11.21 -30.49 52.29
N GLU A 264 -12.00 -29.51 52.71
CA GLU A 264 -12.23 -28.25 51.97
C GLU A 264 -10.99 -27.35 51.99
N LEU A 265 -10.26 -27.26 53.11
CA LEU A 265 -8.98 -26.54 53.20
C LEU A 265 -7.94 -27.11 52.24
N LEU A 266 -7.83 -28.44 52.18
CA LEU A 266 -6.89 -29.13 51.29
C LEU A 266 -7.25 -28.90 49.80
N ALA A 267 -8.54 -28.84 49.49
CA ALA A 267 -9.02 -28.49 48.15
C ALA A 267 -8.70 -27.02 47.79
N LEU A 268 -8.85 -26.09 48.73
CA LEU A 268 -8.51 -24.67 48.53
C LEU A 268 -7.02 -24.43 48.38
N GLU A 269 -6.16 -25.14 49.12
CA GLU A 269 -4.72 -25.04 48.94
C GLU A 269 -4.29 -25.53 47.55
N LYS A 270 -4.87 -26.63 47.05
CA LYS A 270 -4.65 -27.10 45.68
C LYS A 270 -5.09 -26.05 44.65
N ALA A 271 -6.30 -25.52 44.77
CA ALA A 271 -6.80 -24.47 43.89
C ALA A 271 -5.89 -23.22 43.92
N ARG A 272 -5.38 -22.83 45.09
CA ARG A 272 -4.46 -21.70 45.24
C ARG A 272 -3.13 -21.94 44.53
N THR A 273 -2.59 -23.15 44.56
CA THR A 273 -1.36 -23.49 43.84
C THR A 273 -1.55 -23.48 42.32
N GLU A 274 -2.68 -23.99 41.82
CA GLU A 274 -3.02 -23.95 40.40
C GLU A 274 -3.18 -22.52 39.88
N ILE A 275 -3.81 -21.64 40.66
CA ILE A 275 -3.96 -20.21 40.30
C ILE A 275 -2.60 -19.53 40.17
N LYS A 276 -1.66 -19.80 41.10
CA LYS A 276 -0.31 -19.21 41.02
C LYS A 276 0.49 -19.67 39.80
N LEU A 277 0.32 -20.92 39.39
CA LEU A 277 0.94 -21.46 38.18
C LEU A 277 0.33 -20.81 36.93
N LEU A 278 -1.01 -20.74 36.87
CA LEU A 278 -1.75 -20.08 35.80
C LEU A 278 -1.38 -18.59 35.65
N ASP A 279 -1.22 -17.87 36.76
CA ASP A 279 -0.82 -16.45 36.72
C ASP A 279 0.61 -16.27 36.16
N LYS A 280 1.54 -17.15 36.52
CA LYS A 280 2.90 -17.12 35.97
C LYS A 280 2.89 -17.38 34.47
N ASP A 281 2.22 -18.44 34.02
CA ASP A 281 2.15 -18.79 32.59
C ASP A 281 1.46 -17.70 31.77
N LYS A 282 0.37 -17.13 32.28
CA LYS A 282 -0.32 -16.02 31.63
C LYS A 282 0.52 -14.75 31.59
N SER A 283 1.24 -14.42 32.67
CA SER A 283 2.14 -13.25 32.67
C SER A 283 3.26 -13.39 31.64
N ALA A 284 3.80 -14.61 31.46
CA ALA A 284 4.79 -14.91 30.45
C ALA A 284 4.21 -14.77 29.03
N GLN A 285 3.01 -15.32 28.77
CA GLN A 285 2.30 -15.11 27.50
C GLN A 285 2.10 -13.63 27.19
N VAL A 286 1.56 -12.85 28.13
CA VAL A 286 1.31 -11.40 27.95
C VAL A 286 2.61 -10.67 27.59
N SER A 287 3.74 -11.02 28.22
CA SER A 287 5.03 -10.40 27.92
C SER A 287 5.56 -10.75 26.52
N ALA A 288 5.42 -12.01 26.09
CA ALA A 288 5.82 -12.46 24.75
C ALA A 288 4.99 -11.78 23.67
N LEU A 289 3.67 -11.69 23.88
CA LEU A 289 2.75 -11.04 22.97
C LEU A 289 3.00 -9.54 22.86
N LYS A 290 3.35 -8.88 23.98
CA LYS A 290 3.72 -7.47 23.97
C LYS A 290 4.98 -7.23 23.13
N ALA A 291 5.98 -8.11 23.26
CA ALA A 291 7.19 -8.05 22.44
C ALA A 291 6.89 -8.25 20.94
N ASP A 292 5.99 -9.18 20.59
CA ASP A 292 5.55 -9.40 19.21
C ASP A 292 4.79 -8.18 18.65
N VAL A 293 3.88 -7.59 19.44
CA VAL A 293 3.18 -6.36 19.06
C VAL A 293 4.17 -5.20 18.85
N ASP A 294 5.17 -5.05 19.69
CA ASP A 294 6.19 -4.01 19.57
C ASP A 294 7.11 -4.23 18.36
N LYS A 295 7.46 -5.48 18.04
CA LYS A 295 8.19 -5.83 16.82
C LYS A 295 7.36 -5.50 15.58
N LYS A 296 6.09 -5.87 15.57
CA LYS A 296 5.16 -5.62 14.46
C LYS A 296 4.85 -4.14 14.27
N ASN A 297 4.76 -3.35 15.34
CA ASN A 297 4.61 -1.90 15.26
C ASN A 297 5.82 -1.21 14.63
N ARG A 298 7.04 -1.71 14.85
CA ARG A 298 8.25 -1.22 14.17
C ARG A 298 8.21 -1.51 12.67
N GLU A 299 7.84 -2.74 12.29
CA GLU A 299 7.63 -3.12 10.88
C GLU A 299 6.58 -2.21 10.19
N LEU A 300 5.57 -1.72 10.93
CA LEU A 300 4.53 -0.82 10.43
C LEU A 300 5.00 0.65 10.32
N LEU A 301 5.96 1.07 11.16
CA LEU A 301 6.61 2.38 11.06
C LEU A 301 7.50 2.48 9.80
N ASP A 302 8.12 1.37 9.38
CA ASP A 302 8.94 1.27 8.17
C ASP A 302 8.14 1.38 6.85
N LEU A 303 6.81 1.42 6.90
CA LEU A 303 5.93 1.63 5.74
C LEU A 303 5.72 3.09 5.36
N ARG A 304 5.83 4.03 6.30
CA ARG A 304 5.67 5.47 6.02
C ARG A 304 6.70 6.00 5.00
N PRO A 305 7.99 5.64 5.08
CA PRO A 305 8.97 6.01 4.05
C PRO A 305 8.60 5.51 2.65
N TRP A 306 7.94 4.35 2.56
CA TRP A 306 7.48 3.77 1.29
C TRP A 306 6.33 4.56 0.67
N GLN A 307 5.39 5.03 1.48
CA GLN A 307 4.30 5.91 1.01
C GLN A 307 4.83 7.25 0.49
N THR A 308 5.81 7.84 1.18
CA THR A 308 6.46 9.07 0.72
C THR A 308 7.21 8.87 -0.59
N LYS A 309 7.99 7.78 -0.72
CA LYS A 309 8.70 7.44 -1.97
C LYS A 309 7.74 7.25 -3.14
N TYR A 310 6.62 6.57 -2.90
CA TYR A 310 5.59 6.36 -3.93
C TYR A 310 5.00 7.69 -4.41
N ALA A 311 4.66 8.59 -3.48
CA ALA A 311 4.18 9.93 -3.82
C ALA A 311 5.21 10.75 -4.61
N ASP A 312 6.48 10.70 -4.21
CA ASP A 312 7.58 11.40 -4.91
C ASP A 312 7.78 10.87 -6.34
N LEU A 313 7.69 9.55 -6.54
CA LEU A 313 7.78 8.94 -7.87
C LEU A 313 6.59 9.35 -8.75
N GLN A 314 5.39 9.41 -8.19
CA GLN A 314 4.20 9.85 -8.91
C GLN A 314 4.32 11.31 -9.37
N VAL A 315 4.80 12.21 -8.52
CA VAL A 315 5.07 13.61 -8.89
C VAL A 315 6.13 13.71 -9.99
N LYS A 316 7.19 12.90 -9.94
CA LYS A 316 8.22 12.85 -10.98
C LYS A 316 7.66 12.34 -12.31
N LEU A 317 6.81 11.32 -12.27
CA LEU A 317 6.14 10.78 -13.44
C LEU A 317 5.28 11.85 -14.12
N ASP A 318 4.38 12.49 -13.36
CA ASP A 318 3.50 13.55 -13.86
C ASP A 318 4.30 14.69 -14.49
N LYS A 319 5.41 15.10 -13.86
CA LYS A 319 6.30 16.12 -14.41
C LYS A 319 6.93 15.68 -15.73
N SER A 320 7.41 14.44 -15.81
CA SER A 320 8.02 13.91 -17.04
C SER A 320 7.01 13.73 -18.17
N GLU A 321 5.77 13.32 -17.88
CA GLU A 321 4.70 13.19 -18.86
C GLU A 321 4.26 14.54 -19.42
N ARG A 322 4.17 15.57 -18.56
CA ARG A 322 3.90 16.95 -19.01
C ARG A 322 4.99 17.49 -19.93
N MET A 323 6.27 17.27 -19.57
CA MET A 323 7.38 17.66 -20.43
C MET A 323 7.35 16.92 -21.77
N LEU A 324 7.06 15.62 -21.76
CA LEU A 324 6.94 14.81 -22.98
C LEU A 324 5.81 15.32 -23.89
N GLN A 325 4.66 15.72 -23.33
CA GLN A 325 3.56 16.30 -24.10
C GLN A 325 3.93 17.65 -24.72
N LEU A 326 4.63 18.51 -23.98
CA LEU A 326 5.12 19.80 -24.49
C LEU A 326 6.11 19.59 -25.64
N ASP A 327 7.10 18.72 -25.47
CA ASP A 327 8.09 18.44 -26.52
C ASP A 327 7.45 17.79 -27.75
N LYS A 328 6.43 16.95 -27.57
CA LYS A 328 5.68 16.34 -28.68
C LYS A 328 4.90 17.39 -29.48
N THR A 329 4.23 18.32 -28.80
CA THR A 329 3.49 19.40 -29.49
C THR A 329 4.44 20.38 -30.20
N ALA A 330 5.61 20.67 -29.61
CA ALA A 330 6.66 21.43 -30.28
C ALA A 330 7.19 20.69 -31.51
N LEU A 331 7.44 19.38 -31.42
CA LEU A 331 7.88 18.55 -32.55
C LEU A 331 6.85 18.54 -33.69
N GLU A 332 5.56 18.46 -33.38
CA GLU A 332 4.49 18.54 -34.37
C GLU A 332 4.44 19.92 -35.06
N LYS A 333 4.67 21.01 -34.31
CA LYS A 333 4.76 22.36 -34.88
C LYS A 333 5.95 22.47 -35.84
N ASN A 334 7.14 22.04 -35.41
CA ASN A 334 8.34 22.08 -36.24
C ASN A 334 8.18 21.21 -37.50
N GLN A 335 7.50 20.06 -37.42
CA GLN A 335 7.19 19.24 -38.59
C GLN A 335 6.28 19.93 -39.60
N ARG A 336 5.31 20.75 -39.14
CA ARG A 336 4.45 21.53 -40.04
C ARG A 336 5.24 22.65 -40.71
N GLU A 337 6.10 23.33 -39.96
CA GLU A 337 6.94 24.42 -40.47
C GLU A 337 7.97 23.92 -41.51
N ILE A 338 8.58 22.76 -41.28
CA ILE A 338 9.46 22.12 -42.28
C ILE A 338 8.68 21.80 -43.55
N LYS A 339 7.45 21.29 -43.46
CA LYS A 339 6.62 21.02 -44.64
C LYS A 339 6.30 22.29 -45.43
N SER A 340 5.96 23.40 -44.78
CA SER A 340 5.72 24.66 -45.48
C SER A 340 7.00 25.19 -46.14
N LEU A 341 8.14 25.12 -45.45
CA LEU A 341 9.43 25.50 -46.03
C LEU A 341 9.81 24.62 -47.22
N GLU A 342 9.49 23.31 -47.19
CA GLU A 342 9.70 22.40 -48.32
C GLU A 342 8.82 22.75 -49.53
N GLU A 343 7.56 23.11 -49.29
CA GLU A 343 6.64 23.56 -50.35
C GLU A 343 7.14 24.87 -50.98
N ASP A 344 7.56 25.84 -50.17
CA ASP A 344 8.12 27.11 -50.62
C ASP A 344 9.43 26.92 -51.40
N ALA A 345 10.35 26.09 -50.90
CA ALA A 345 11.60 25.75 -51.57
C ALA A 345 11.34 25.15 -52.96
N ASN A 346 10.42 24.20 -53.05
CA ASN A 346 10.07 23.55 -54.32
C ASN A 346 9.43 24.53 -55.31
N SER A 347 8.55 25.41 -54.83
CA SER A 347 7.92 26.47 -55.63
C SER A 347 8.95 27.45 -56.20
N LEU A 348 9.88 27.93 -55.35
CA LEU A 348 10.97 28.81 -55.77
C LEU A 348 11.91 28.13 -56.77
N LYS A 349 12.28 26.86 -56.52
CA LYS A 349 13.12 26.08 -57.44
C LYS A 349 12.44 25.88 -58.80
N ALA A 350 11.14 25.63 -58.82
CA ALA A 350 10.36 25.56 -60.05
C ALA A 350 10.39 26.89 -60.82
N LYS A 351 10.18 28.03 -60.14
CA LYS A 351 10.28 29.36 -60.76
C LYS A 351 11.67 29.65 -61.33
N VAL A 352 12.74 29.30 -60.61
CA VAL A 352 14.12 29.43 -61.12
C VAL A 352 14.32 28.58 -62.37
N SER A 353 13.84 27.33 -62.37
CA SER A 353 13.98 26.46 -63.54
C SER A 353 13.20 26.97 -64.75
N GLN A 354 12.01 27.55 -64.53
CA GLN A 354 11.20 28.14 -65.58
C GLN A 354 11.84 29.41 -66.16
N LEU A 355 12.36 30.30 -65.31
CA LEU A 355 13.04 31.50 -65.79
C LEU A 355 14.31 31.14 -66.58
N ARG A 356 15.06 30.12 -66.16
CA ARG A 356 16.21 29.62 -66.92
C ARG A 356 15.82 29.11 -68.30
N SER A 357 14.76 28.31 -68.42
CA SER A 357 14.31 27.82 -69.72
C SER A 357 13.76 28.94 -70.61
N GLU A 358 13.07 29.95 -70.04
CA GLU A 358 12.65 31.15 -70.76
C GLU A 358 13.82 31.99 -71.26
N VAL A 359 14.92 32.06 -70.51
CA VAL A 359 16.16 32.73 -70.94
C VAL A 359 16.88 31.92 -72.03
N ASP A 360 17.00 30.60 -71.88
CA ASP A 360 17.68 29.73 -72.85
C ASP A 360 16.93 29.65 -74.20
N ASN A 361 15.61 29.80 -74.19
CA ASN A 361 14.79 29.83 -75.39
C ASN A 361 14.86 31.17 -76.16
N ARG A 362 15.61 32.17 -75.67
CA ARG A 362 15.80 33.46 -76.37
C ARG A 362 17.19 33.53 -76.99
N PHE A 363 17.25 33.55 -78.32
CA PHE A 363 18.52 33.82 -79.01
C PHE A 363 18.80 35.32 -78.98
N ALA A 364 19.88 35.73 -78.32
CA ALA A 364 20.23 37.14 -78.12
C ALA A 364 19.04 37.99 -77.61
N GLY A 365 18.26 37.43 -76.66
CA GLY A 365 17.15 38.11 -75.97
C GLY A 365 15.95 38.52 -76.81
N ILE A 366 15.89 38.05 -78.06
CA ILE A 366 14.74 38.20 -78.95
C ILE A 366 13.97 36.87 -78.94
N GLU A 367 12.65 36.92 -78.81
CA GLU A 367 11.80 35.77 -79.09
C GLU A 367 11.83 35.51 -80.60
N LEU A 368 12.52 34.45 -81.01
CA LEU A 368 12.54 34.04 -82.39
C LEU A 368 11.25 33.27 -82.70
N ALA A 369 10.35 33.89 -83.46
CA ALA A 369 9.13 33.26 -83.97
C ALA A 369 9.28 33.00 -85.48
N GLY A 370 9.12 31.74 -85.90
CA GLY A 370 9.23 31.37 -87.30
C GLY A 370 8.94 29.89 -87.52
N GLU A 371 7.91 29.58 -88.29
CA GLU A 371 7.52 28.21 -88.61
C GLU A 371 8.43 27.59 -89.70
N LYS A 372 8.86 28.42 -90.65
CA LYS A 372 9.75 28.04 -91.77
C LYS A 372 10.94 28.98 -91.83
N VAL A 373 12.15 28.46 -91.62
CA VAL A 373 13.36 29.29 -91.49
C VAL A 373 14.41 28.93 -92.54
N LEU A 374 14.92 29.93 -93.24
CA LEU A 374 15.99 29.80 -94.22
C LEU A 374 17.29 30.38 -93.65
N PHE A 375 18.33 29.56 -93.53
CA PHE A 375 19.67 29.98 -93.14
C PHE A 375 20.50 30.25 -94.39
N LEU A 376 20.79 31.51 -94.68
CA LEU A 376 21.80 31.90 -95.66
C LEU A 376 23.13 32.15 -94.96
N ILE A 377 24.16 31.42 -95.35
CA ILE A 377 25.49 31.43 -94.73
C ILE A 377 26.52 31.80 -95.78
N ASP A 378 27.29 32.85 -95.53
CA ASP A 378 28.46 33.16 -96.35
C ASP A 378 29.57 32.12 -96.09
N ALA A 379 30.11 31.56 -97.17
CA ALA A 379 31.23 30.61 -97.18
C ALA A 379 32.41 31.13 -98.02
N SER A 380 32.44 32.43 -98.31
CA SER A 380 33.53 33.10 -99.03
C SER A 380 34.86 33.03 -98.26
N GLY A 381 35.99 33.22 -98.96
CA GLY A 381 37.33 33.22 -98.34
C GLY A 381 37.51 34.26 -97.22
N SER A 382 36.66 35.29 -97.16
CA SER A 382 36.64 36.27 -96.06
C SER A 382 36.25 35.64 -94.70
N MET A 383 35.60 34.47 -94.73
CA MET A 383 35.22 33.69 -93.55
C MET A 383 36.38 32.89 -92.96
N GLU A 384 37.55 32.88 -93.61
CA GLU A 384 38.78 32.23 -93.14
C GLU A 384 39.80 33.21 -92.57
N MET A 385 39.62 34.50 -92.81
CA MET A 385 40.62 35.51 -92.45
C MET A 385 40.06 36.54 -91.47
N LEU A 386 40.86 36.93 -90.47
CA LEU A 386 40.56 38.06 -89.57
C LEU A 386 40.86 39.39 -90.26
N ASP A 387 41.98 39.44 -91.00
CA ASP A 387 42.48 40.53 -91.84
C ASP A 387 43.16 39.91 -93.08
N GLU A 388 43.57 40.69 -94.08
CA GLU A 388 44.19 40.23 -95.36
C GLU A 388 45.37 39.24 -95.24
N LYS A 389 45.90 38.97 -94.03
CA LYS A 389 47.08 38.13 -93.78
C LYS A 389 46.97 37.17 -92.59
N THR A 390 45.83 37.10 -91.89
CA THR A 390 45.73 36.32 -90.64
C THR A 390 44.56 35.35 -90.68
N ASP A 391 44.85 34.05 -90.60
CA ASP A 391 43.83 32.99 -90.56
C ASP A 391 43.04 33.02 -89.25
N ALA A 392 41.75 32.79 -89.35
CA ALA A 392 40.76 32.79 -88.28
C ALA A 392 40.09 31.40 -88.20
N PRO A 393 40.82 30.35 -87.76
CA PRO A 393 40.37 28.96 -87.83
C PRO A 393 39.08 28.69 -87.03
N ASN A 394 38.74 29.56 -86.07
CA ASN A 394 37.57 29.41 -85.22
C ASN A 394 36.29 30.04 -85.79
N LYS A 395 36.37 30.97 -86.76
CA LYS A 395 35.19 31.69 -87.31
C LYS A 395 34.16 30.71 -87.90
N TRP A 396 34.60 29.72 -88.67
CA TRP A 396 33.68 28.72 -89.23
C TRP A 396 33.03 27.83 -88.16
N ASN A 397 33.79 27.48 -87.12
CA ASN A 397 33.26 26.72 -85.99
C ASN A 397 32.23 27.53 -85.18
N GLU A 398 32.45 28.84 -85.04
CA GLU A 398 31.50 29.75 -84.42
C GLU A 398 30.21 29.90 -85.23
N VAL A 399 30.29 29.99 -86.56
CA VAL A 399 29.10 30.01 -87.45
C VAL A 399 28.30 28.73 -87.29
N LYS A 400 28.95 27.55 -87.33
CA LYS A 400 28.30 26.25 -87.10
C LYS A 400 27.61 26.21 -85.74
N ALA A 401 28.31 26.64 -84.68
CA ALA A 401 27.74 26.70 -83.34
C ALA A 401 26.55 27.67 -83.24
N THR A 402 26.61 28.79 -83.97
CA THR A 402 25.55 29.81 -83.98
C THR A 402 24.30 29.33 -84.69
N VAL A 403 24.43 28.72 -85.87
CA VAL A 403 23.30 28.14 -86.62
C VAL A 403 22.61 27.06 -85.79
N VAL A 404 23.37 26.20 -85.11
CA VAL A 404 22.84 25.18 -84.21
C VAL A 404 22.09 25.80 -83.02
N LYS A 405 22.67 26.84 -82.40
CA LYS A 405 22.01 27.56 -81.29
C LYS A 405 20.70 28.19 -81.74
N ILE A 406 20.67 28.83 -82.91
CA ILE A 406 19.44 29.44 -83.46
C ILE A 406 18.38 28.38 -83.71
N LEU A 407 18.74 27.24 -84.33
CA LEU A 407 17.82 26.12 -84.55
C LEU A 407 17.21 25.62 -83.23
N GLN A 408 18.00 25.56 -82.16
CA GLN A 408 17.54 25.12 -80.83
C GLN A 408 16.67 26.16 -80.12
N SER A 409 16.90 27.45 -80.36
CA SER A 409 16.16 28.56 -79.76
C SER A 409 14.86 28.92 -80.50
N LEU A 410 14.45 28.16 -81.52
CA LEU A 410 13.21 28.38 -82.28
C LEU A 410 12.09 27.41 -81.82
N PRO A 411 11.14 27.84 -80.97
CA PRO A 411 10.13 26.95 -80.38
C PRO A 411 9.05 26.46 -81.35
N GLN A 412 8.86 27.12 -82.50
CA GLN A 412 7.79 26.83 -83.47
C GLN A 412 8.30 26.32 -84.83
N LEU A 413 9.59 26.01 -84.95
CA LEU A 413 10.20 25.61 -86.22
C LEU A 413 9.62 24.27 -86.70
N THR A 414 8.95 24.26 -87.84
CA THR A 414 8.47 23.02 -88.49
C THR A 414 9.38 22.63 -89.64
N LYS A 415 9.86 23.61 -90.43
CA LYS A 415 10.74 23.35 -91.56
C LYS A 415 11.91 24.32 -91.62
N PHE A 416 13.05 23.84 -92.10
CA PHE A 416 14.23 24.67 -92.30
C PHE A 416 14.96 24.31 -93.59
N GLN A 417 15.75 25.27 -94.08
CA GLN A 417 16.67 25.05 -95.18
C GLN A 417 17.98 25.79 -94.89
N VAL A 418 19.11 25.18 -95.25
CA VAL A 418 20.44 25.77 -95.07
C VAL A 418 21.07 25.93 -96.44
N ILE A 419 21.50 27.15 -96.76
CA ILE A 419 22.16 27.52 -98.01
C ILE A 419 23.47 28.19 -97.66
N ALA A 420 24.57 27.62 -98.11
CA ALA A 420 25.88 28.25 -98.06
C ALA A 420 26.20 28.88 -99.43
N PHE A 421 26.79 30.07 -99.45
CA PHE A 421 27.14 30.74 -100.70
C PHE A 421 28.57 31.26 -100.68
N SER A 422 29.29 31.06 -101.79
CA SER A 422 30.58 31.71 -102.08
C SER A 422 30.55 32.18 -103.55
N ASP A 423 31.42 31.66 -104.41
CA ASP A 423 31.32 31.83 -105.88
C ASP A 423 30.22 30.94 -106.49
N LYS A 424 29.79 29.91 -105.75
CA LYS A 424 28.70 29.00 -106.10
C LYS A 424 27.78 28.79 -104.90
N THR A 425 26.51 28.49 -105.17
CA THR A 425 25.54 28.11 -104.14
C THR A 425 25.73 26.64 -103.77
N ILE A 426 25.82 26.36 -102.47
CA ILE A 426 26.00 25.04 -101.89
C ILE A 426 24.82 24.74 -100.99
N PHE A 427 24.23 23.56 -101.14
CA PHE A 427 23.11 23.07 -100.35
C PHE A 427 23.63 21.95 -99.43
N PRO A 428 23.98 22.23 -98.16
CA PRO A 428 24.73 21.29 -97.33
C PRO A 428 23.94 20.03 -96.94
N LEU A 429 22.62 20.05 -97.11
CA LEU A 429 21.71 18.99 -96.65
C LEU A 429 20.93 18.30 -97.77
N GLY A 430 20.95 18.83 -99.00
CA GLY A 430 20.12 18.32 -100.09
C GLY A 430 20.27 19.10 -101.40
N ALA A 431 19.19 19.21 -102.16
CA ALA A 431 19.16 19.93 -103.44
C ALA A 431 18.50 21.31 -103.35
N GLU A 432 18.59 22.10 -104.43
CA GLU A 432 17.97 23.41 -104.53
C GLU A 432 16.45 23.34 -104.29
N GLY A 433 15.95 24.16 -103.36
CA GLY A 433 14.52 24.25 -103.03
C GLY A 433 13.98 23.19 -102.06
N GLU A 434 14.81 22.27 -101.57
CA GLU A 434 14.40 21.23 -100.62
C GLU A 434 14.32 21.77 -99.18
N TRP A 435 13.18 21.51 -98.52
CA TRP A 435 12.91 21.89 -97.13
C TRP A 435 12.96 20.67 -96.23
N PHE A 436 13.64 20.79 -95.09
CA PHE A 436 13.79 19.73 -94.11
C PHE A 436 12.85 19.93 -92.94
N ASP A 437 12.18 18.87 -92.50
CA ASP A 437 11.37 18.92 -91.29
C ASP A 437 12.28 18.98 -90.05
N TYR A 438 11.96 19.85 -89.10
CA TYR A 438 12.77 20.03 -87.90
C TYR A 438 12.54 18.89 -86.91
N SER A 439 13.64 18.29 -86.44
CA SER A 439 13.66 17.33 -85.34
C SER A 439 14.98 17.46 -84.58
N GLN A 440 15.08 16.91 -83.36
CA GLN A 440 16.36 16.93 -82.63
C GLN A 440 17.47 16.21 -83.40
N GLU A 441 17.14 15.21 -84.20
CA GLU A 441 18.08 14.48 -85.05
C GLU A 441 18.56 15.31 -86.25
N SER A 442 17.72 16.23 -86.76
CA SER A 442 18.07 17.09 -87.88
C SER A 442 19.19 18.09 -87.54
N ILE A 443 19.40 18.40 -86.25
CA ILE A 443 20.52 19.23 -85.78
C ILE A 443 21.87 18.55 -86.05
N ALA A 444 21.95 17.23 -85.85
CA ALA A 444 23.16 16.47 -86.15
C ALA A 444 23.45 16.46 -87.66
N LEU A 445 22.40 16.36 -88.48
CA LEU A 445 22.50 16.47 -89.94
C LEU A 445 23.01 17.85 -90.36
N VAL A 446 22.49 18.94 -89.79
CA VAL A 446 22.97 20.32 -90.04
C VAL A 446 24.46 20.46 -89.76
N LYS A 447 24.94 19.96 -88.60
CA LYS A 447 26.36 19.98 -88.26
C LYS A 447 27.20 19.24 -89.29
N ALA A 448 26.83 17.99 -89.59
CA ALA A 448 27.53 17.16 -90.55
C ALA A 448 27.49 17.72 -91.99
N GLY A 449 26.40 18.41 -92.36
CA GLY A 449 26.27 19.10 -93.65
C GLY A 449 27.22 20.29 -93.74
N LEU A 450 27.24 21.15 -92.71
CA LEU A 450 28.14 22.32 -92.66
C LEU A 450 29.62 21.95 -92.56
N ASP A 451 29.94 20.77 -92.01
CA ASP A 451 31.31 20.24 -92.04
C ASP A 451 31.78 19.88 -93.46
N LYS A 452 30.87 19.59 -94.40
CA LYS A 452 31.17 19.24 -95.81
C LYS A 452 31.25 20.44 -96.76
N VAL A 453 30.89 21.63 -96.30
CA VAL A 453 30.94 22.87 -97.11
C VAL A 453 32.38 23.34 -97.32
N LYS A 454 33.31 22.84 -96.50
CA LYS A 454 34.75 23.10 -96.60
C LYS A 454 35.53 21.86 -97.01
#